data_AF-A0A9D5NTB0-F1
#
_entry.id   AF-A0A9D5NTB0-F1
#
_cell.length_a   1.000
_cell.length_b   1.000
_cell.length_c   1.000
_cell.angle_alpha   90.00
_cell.angle_beta   90.00
_cell.angle_gamma   90.00
#
_symmetry.space_group_name_H-M   'P 1'
#
loop_
_entity.id
_entity.type
_entity.pdbx_description
1 polymer ?
#
loop_
_entity_poly.entity_id
_entity_poly.type
_entity_poly.pdbx_seq_one_letter_code
_entity_poly.pdbx_strand_id
1 'polypeptide(L)'
;MSDILHTSSRQEFVTLTNIEMNRVFALDNLRQRLFNRKQEIEQQDWETMRQQFLSATSSERAELLFINRLIADYGSSLPRIKYLFESTPKELLEEELINTRSELIARMGGFEIGKHWIRCMKSSDNDDTWVYTARKIWGRQGSISAEEVDRFFTMLDEIAILTDILNGQGATYGIDFKPQKSVARKLMARYSISLEAVDDILNAINKYMKGKNQPKSLVMPARAAVEGGAITRPAHPDFIKMFPLAKDVAKSSYNDYMNPMNTPYDDAVFEQMKKDFEKIADRFSV
;
A
#
# COMPACT_ATOMS: atom_id res chain seq x y z
N MET A 1 24.66 -36.35 -5.57
CA MET A 1 25.29 -36.07 -4.27
C MET A 1 26.34 -34.98 -4.52
N SER A 2 26.36 -33.81 -3.90
CA SER A 2 25.46 -33.17 -2.90
C SER A 2 26.06 -31.78 -2.58
N ASP A 3 25.37 -30.65 -2.42
CA ASP A 3 23.95 -30.27 -2.51
C ASP A 3 23.86 -28.84 -3.13
N ILE A 4 22.77 -28.07 -3.30
CA ILE A 4 21.51 -27.80 -2.58
C ILE A 4 21.68 -27.16 -1.17
N LEU A 5 22.45 -26.06 -1.08
CA LEU A 5 22.44 -25.04 -0.01
C LEU A 5 22.95 -23.71 -0.63
N HIS A 6 22.34 -22.52 -0.55
CA HIS A 6 21.06 -22.06 -0.03
C HIS A 6 20.47 -20.99 -0.99
N THR A 7 19.21 -21.09 -1.39
CA THR A 7 18.43 -19.98 -2.01
C THR A 7 17.26 -19.51 -1.13
N SER A 8 17.30 -19.84 0.16
CA SER A 8 16.23 -19.58 1.15
C SER A 8 16.14 -18.13 1.64
N SER A 9 17.11 -17.26 1.32
CA SER A 9 17.22 -15.91 1.88
C SER A 9 16.67 -14.78 0.98
N ARG A 10 15.99 -15.13 -0.12
CA ARG A 10 15.48 -14.15 -1.12
C ARG A 10 13.96 -13.94 -1.13
N GLN A 11 13.19 -14.58 -0.26
CA GLN A 11 11.71 -14.52 -0.29
C GLN A 11 11.04 -14.00 1.00
N GLU A 12 11.74 -13.83 2.12
CA GLU A 12 11.16 -13.22 3.34
C GLU A 12 11.09 -11.69 3.30
N PHE A 13 11.72 -11.06 2.30
CA PHE A 13 11.83 -9.60 2.25
C PHE A 13 10.56 -8.93 1.70
N VAL A 14 9.69 -8.59 2.66
CA VAL A 14 8.71 -7.51 2.60
C VAL A 14 7.45 -7.80 1.76
N THR A 15 6.59 -8.66 2.28
CA THR A 15 5.14 -8.53 2.05
C THR A 15 4.58 -7.45 2.98
N LEU A 16 4.33 -6.24 2.45
CA LEU A 16 3.57 -5.21 3.17
C LEU A 16 2.06 -5.46 3.01
N THR A 17 1.28 -5.22 4.06
CA THR A 17 -0.18 -5.07 3.93
C THR A 17 -0.54 -3.78 3.19
N ASN A 18 -1.80 -3.60 2.77
CA ASN A 18 -2.24 -2.32 2.17
C ASN A 18 -2.06 -1.13 3.14
N ILE A 19 -2.33 -1.36 4.42
CA ILE A 19 -2.17 -0.37 5.48
C ILE A 19 -0.69 0.00 5.65
N GLU A 20 0.20 -1.01 5.67
CA GLU A 20 1.64 -0.79 5.75
C GLU A 20 2.21 -0.11 4.50
N MET A 21 1.74 -0.46 3.28
CA MET A 21 2.13 0.24 2.05
C MET A 21 1.77 1.72 2.12
N ASN A 22 0.54 2.05 2.55
CA ASN A 22 0.10 3.43 2.69
C ASN A 22 0.92 4.16 3.76
N ARG A 23 1.19 3.55 4.92
CA ARG A 23 2.06 4.12 5.96
C ARG A 23 3.49 4.41 5.47
N VAL A 24 4.05 3.52 4.66
CA VAL A 24 5.46 3.61 4.20
C VAL A 24 5.62 4.52 2.97
N PHE A 25 4.58 4.68 2.14
CA PHE A 25 4.70 5.29 0.81
C PHE A 25 3.64 6.34 0.43
N ALA A 26 2.56 6.54 1.21
CA ALA A 26 1.65 7.69 0.99
C ALA A 26 2.28 8.95 1.62
N LEU A 27 3.22 9.55 0.89
CA LEU A 27 4.11 10.58 1.44
C LEU A 27 3.46 11.96 1.63
N ASP A 28 2.14 12.12 1.51
CA ASP A 28 1.43 13.41 1.52
C ASP A 28 1.79 14.27 2.75
N ASN A 29 1.59 13.71 3.95
CA ASN A 29 1.85 14.40 5.22
C ASN A 29 3.34 14.73 5.40
N LEU A 30 4.21 13.79 5.03
CA LEU A 30 5.66 13.99 5.08
C LEU A 30 6.08 15.12 4.14
N ARG A 31 5.64 15.09 2.87
CA ARG A 31 5.92 16.13 1.86
C ARG A 31 5.47 17.51 2.33
N GLN A 32 4.24 17.64 2.84
CA GLN A 32 3.73 18.92 3.33
C GLN A 32 4.55 19.45 4.52
N ARG A 33 4.89 18.58 5.48
CA ARG A 33 5.74 18.95 6.62
C ARG A 33 7.14 19.38 6.20
N LEU A 34 7.78 18.62 5.30
CA LEU A 34 9.13 18.94 4.81
C LEU A 34 9.12 20.20 3.92
N PHE A 35 8.05 20.45 3.18
CA PHE A 35 7.85 21.70 2.43
C PHE A 35 7.72 22.91 3.38
N ASN A 36 6.89 22.82 4.41
CA ASN A 36 6.78 23.86 5.44
C ASN A 36 8.14 24.12 6.10
N ARG A 37 8.86 23.04 6.46
CA ARG A 37 10.20 23.14 7.04
C ARG A 37 11.21 23.79 6.10
N LYS A 38 11.13 23.49 4.79
CA LYS A 38 11.95 24.15 3.77
C LYS A 38 11.63 25.64 3.66
N GLN A 39 10.35 26.03 3.67
CA GLN A 39 9.93 27.43 3.66
C GLN A 39 10.40 28.21 4.91
N GLU A 40 10.36 27.61 6.10
CA GLU A 40 10.94 28.19 7.33
C GLU A 40 12.45 28.48 7.22
N ILE A 41 13.17 27.73 6.37
CA ILE A 41 14.61 27.90 6.13
C ILE A 41 14.83 28.94 5.03
N GLU A 42 14.10 28.85 3.91
CA GLU A 42 14.23 29.76 2.76
C GLU A 42 13.77 31.21 3.06
N GLN A 43 12.98 31.43 4.11
CA GLN A 43 12.59 32.77 4.58
C GLN A 43 13.68 33.48 5.40
N GLN A 44 14.80 32.81 5.70
CA GLN A 44 15.92 33.39 6.44
C GLN A 44 16.92 34.05 5.49
N ASP A 45 17.67 35.04 5.97
CA ASP A 45 18.72 35.64 5.14
C ASP A 45 19.88 34.67 4.90
N TRP A 46 20.65 34.92 3.83
CA TRP A 46 21.75 34.06 3.41
C TRP A 46 22.82 33.85 4.47
N GLU A 47 23.17 34.86 5.27
CA GLU A 47 24.21 34.71 6.29
C GLU A 47 23.67 33.90 7.48
N THR A 48 22.41 34.11 7.89
CA THR A 48 21.74 33.24 8.89
C THR A 48 21.68 31.79 8.42
N MET A 49 21.24 31.50 7.19
CA MET A 49 21.22 30.14 6.63
C MET A 49 22.63 29.52 6.58
N ARG A 50 23.63 30.30 6.15
CA ARG A 50 25.02 29.86 6.05
C ARG A 50 25.62 29.56 7.42
N GLN A 51 25.39 30.41 8.41
CA GLN A 51 25.85 30.17 9.78
C GLN A 51 25.18 28.92 10.37
N GLN A 52 23.86 28.76 10.21
CA GLN A 52 23.15 27.55 10.63
C GLN A 52 23.70 26.28 9.97
N PHE A 53 23.97 26.29 8.66
CA PHE A 53 24.55 25.13 7.98
C PHE A 53 25.98 24.83 8.46
N LEU A 54 26.78 25.86 8.77
CA LEU A 54 28.14 25.71 9.31
C LEU A 54 28.15 25.23 10.77
N SER A 55 27.19 25.65 11.60
CA SER A 55 27.02 25.15 12.97
C SER A 55 26.28 23.81 13.06
N ALA A 56 25.51 23.45 12.04
CA ALA A 56 24.70 22.23 12.01
C ALA A 56 25.54 20.98 12.25
N THR A 57 25.02 20.11 13.12
CA THR A 57 25.53 18.76 13.30
C THR A 57 25.46 17.98 11.99
N SER A 58 26.23 16.90 11.91
CA SER A 58 26.13 15.93 10.81
C SER A 58 24.74 15.29 10.67
N SER A 59 23.88 15.39 11.69
CA SER A 59 22.48 14.96 11.61
C SER A 59 21.66 15.96 10.83
N GLU A 60 21.65 17.22 11.27
CA GLU A 60 20.86 18.29 10.67
C GLU A 60 21.24 18.52 9.21
N ARG A 61 22.53 18.42 8.86
CA ARG A 61 22.98 18.45 7.45
C ARG A 61 22.42 17.29 6.62
N ALA A 62 22.41 16.07 7.16
CA ALA A 62 21.86 14.91 6.48
C ALA A 62 20.34 15.04 6.27
N GLU A 63 19.64 15.58 7.27
CA GLU A 63 18.21 15.87 7.23
C GLU A 63 17.87 16.92 6.15
N LEU A 64 18.63 18.02 6.09
CA LEU A 64 18.49 19.05 5.05
C LEU A 64 18.75 18.51 3.63
N LEU A 65 19.75 17.64 3.46
CA LEU A 65 20.04 16.99 2.18
C LEU A 65 18.89 16.07 1.74
N PHE A 66 18.30 15.30 2.67
CA PHE A 66 17.14 14.46 2.40
C PHE A 66 15.91 15.28 2.00
N ILE A 67 15.61 16.35 2.73
CA ILE A 67 14.50 17.29 2.43
C ILE A 67 14.66 17.86 1.03
N ASN A 68 15.84 18.39 0.71
CA ASN A 68 16.09 19.00 -0.60
C ASN A 68 16.00 17.97 -1.73
N ARG A 69 16.54 16.76 -1.57
CA ARG A 69 16.47 15.71 -2.60
C ARG A 69 15.03 15.23 -2.80
N LEU A 70 14.29 14.95 -1.72
CA LEU A 70 12.89 14.52 -1.82
C LEU A 70 12.02 15.57 -2.51
N ILE A 71 12.17 16.86 -2.17
CA ILE A 71 11.35 17.93 -2.77
C ILE A 71 11.76 18.22 -4.22
N ALA A 72 13.05 18.13 -4.57
CA ALA A 72 13.52 18.40 -5.93
C ALA A 72 13.19 17.27 -6.91
N ASP A 73 13.21 16.02 -6.45
CA ASP A 73 13.00 14.85 -7.31
C ASP A 73 11.53 14.41 -7.37
N TYR A 74 10.69 14.90 -6.47
CA TYR A 74 9.28 14.50 -6.42
C TYR A 74 8.51 14.93 -7.69
N GLY A 75 7.81 13.97 -8.29
CA GLY A 75 7.14 14.13 -9.57
C GLY A 75 8.04 13.98 -10.79
N SER A 76 9.36 13.82 -10.63
CA SER A 76 10.29 13.62 -11.75
C SER A 76 9.99 12.34 -12.54
N SER A 77 9.44 11.32 -11.87
CA SER A 77 9.08 10.04 -12.47
C SER A 77 7.71 10.06 -13.16
N LEU A 78 6.92 11.15 -13.02
CA LEU A 78 5.58 11.25 -13.58
C LEU A 78 5.49 10.98 -15.09
N PRO A 79 6.44 11.41 -15.96
CA PRO A 79 6.40 11.05 -17.39
C PRO A 79 6.41 9.54 -17.64
N ARG A 80 7.16 8.77 -16.82
CA ARG A 80 7.20 7.30 -16.93
C ARG A 80 5.88 6.67 -16.46
N ILE A 81 5.28 7.21 -15.40
CA ILE A 81 3.97 6.74 -14.92
C ILE A 81 2.86 7.08 -15.92
N LYS A 82 2.90 8.24 -16.57
CA LYS A 82 1.96 8.62 -17.65
C LYS A 82 2.13 7.71 -18.87
N TYR A 83 3.35 7.42 -19.29
CA TYR A 83 3.60 6.46 -20.35
C TYR A 83 2.99 5.08 -20.03
N LEU A 84 3.21 4.56 -18.82
CA LEU A 84 2.60 3.29 -18.37
C LEU A 84 1.06 3.35 -18.43
N PHE A 85 0.47 4.48 -18.04
CA PHE A 85 -0.97 4.71 -18.06
C PHE A 85 -1.56 4.76 -19.48
N GLU A 86 -0.84 5.39 -20.40
CA GLU A 86 -1.23 5.56 -21.81
C GLU A 86 -1.00 4.29 -22.64
N SER A 87 0.03 3.49 -22.31
CA SER A 87 0.38 2.28 -23.05
C SER A 87 -0.41 1.03 -22.65
N THR A 88 -1.04 1.02 -21.47
CA THR A 88 -1.69 -0.17 -20.91
C THR A 88 -3.19 -0.20 -21.22
N PRO A 89 -3.75 -1.33 -21.70
CA PRO A 89 -5.20 -1.48 -21.87
C PRO A 89 -5.98 -1.19 -20.59
N LYS A 90 -7.10 -0.45 -20.70
CA LYS A 90 -7.88 0.02 -19.53
C LYS A 90 -8.37 -1.11 -18.64
N GLU A 91 -8.58 -2.28 -19.21
CA GLU A 91 -9.04 -3.51 -18.56
C GLU A 91 -7.97 -4.15 -17.66
N LEU A 92 -6.68 -3.91 -17.96
CA LEU A 92 -5.52 -4.45 -17.24
C LEU A 92 -4.82 -3.40 -16.38
N LEU A 93 -5.13 -2.12 -16.58
CA LEU A 93 -4.43 -0.97 -16.02
C LEU A 93 -4.30 -1.01 -14.48
N GLU A 94 -5.32 -1.44 -13.75
CA GLU A 94 -5.22 -1.55 -12.29
C GLU A 94 -4.28 -2.67 -11.83
N GLU A 95 -4.34 -3.83 -12.49
CA GLU A 95 -3.45 -4.96 -12.21
C GLU A 95 -2.00 -4.57 -12.52
N GLU A 96 -1.76 -3.89 -13.64
CA GLU A 96 -0.44 -3.44 -14.07
C GLU A 96 0.16 -2.38 -13.12
N LEU A 97 -0.64 -1.42 -12.66
CA LEU A 97 -0.22 -0.43 -11.65
C LEU A 97 0.10 -1.09 -10.30
N ILE A 98 -0.69 -2.10 -9.88
CA ILE A 98 -0.43 -2.88 -8.67
C ILE A 98 0.86 -3.71 -8.82
N ASN A 99 1.05 -4.39 -9.95
CA ASN A 99 2.22 -5.21 -10.23
C ASN A 99 3.49 -4.35 -10.28
N THR A 100 3.49 -3.28 -11.08
CA THR A 100 4.60 -2.32 -11.18
C THR A 100 5.01 -1.79 -9.81
N ARG A 101 4.04 -1.36 -8.98
CA ARG A 101 4.32 -0.88 -7.62
C ARG A 101 4.92 -1.98 -6.74
N SER A 102 4.40 -3.20 -6.83
CA SER A 102 4.88 -4.34 -6.04
C SER A 102 6.31 -4.74 -6.41
N GLU A 103 6.63 -4.74 -7.70
CA GLU A 103 7.99 -4.97 -8.21
C GLU A 103 8.96 -3.86 -7.78
N LEU A 104 8.53 -2.59 -7.79
CA LEU A 104 9.34 -1.48 -7.29
C LEU A 104 9.63 -1.62 -5.79
N ILE A 105 8.62 -1.97 -4.98
CA ILE A 105 8.81 -2.22 -3.54
C ILE A 105 9.76 -3.41 -3.32
N ALA A 106 9.64 -4.50 -4.07
CA ALA A 106 10.55 -5.64 -3.98
C ALA A 106 11.98 -5.28 -4.39
N ARG A 107 12.15 -4.48 -5.46
CA ARG A 107 13.46 -3.94 -5.88
C ARG A 107 14.05 -3.00 -4.82
N MET A 108 13.21 -2.19 -4.17
CA MET A 108 13.58 -1.32 -3.05
C MET A 108 14.07 -2.12 -1.83
N GLY A 109 13.35 -3.18 -1.45
CA GLY A 109 13.77 -4.14 -0.42
C GLY A 109 15.03 -4.95 -0.77
N GLY A 110 15.55 -4.85 -1.99
CA GLY A 110 16.74 -5.57 -2.45
C GLY A 110 18.07 -5.00 -1.94
N PHE A 111 18.16 -3.71 -1.61
CA PHE A 111 19.41 -3.02 -1.24
C PHE A 111 19.30 -2.23 0.07
N GLU A 112 20.42 -1.73 0.57
CA GLU A 112 20.57 -1.35 1.98
C GLU A 112 19.74 -0.14 2.39
N ILE A 113 19.70 0.91 1.56
CA ILE A 113 18.87 2.10 1.87
C ILE A 113 17.38 1.72 1.87
N GLY A 114 16.91 0.98 0.86
CA GLY A 114 15.49 0.65 0.71
C GLY A 114 14.98 -0.30 1.80
N LYS A 115 15.76 -1.31 2.21
CA LYS A 115 15.48 -2.11 3.42
C LYS A 115 15.37 -1.24 4.67
N HIS A 116 16.31 -0.30 4.83
CA HIS A 116 16.35 0.57 6.00
C HIS A 116 15.13 1.50 6.05
N TRP A 117 14.77 2.12 4.93
CA TRP A 117 13.55 2.93 4.77
C TRP A 117 12.29 2.16 5.15
N ILE A 118 12.06 1.01 4.51
CA ILE A 118 10.88 0.17 4.77
C ILE A 118 10.79 -0.19 6.25
N ARG A 119 11.91 -0.59 6.88
CA ARG A 119 11.95 -0.91 8.30
C ARG A 119 11.58 0.30 9.17
N CYS A 120 12.22 1.45 8.95
CA CYS A 120 12.03 2.67 9.75
C CYS A 120 10.62 3.26 9.62
N MET A 121 10.03 3.21 8.44
CA MET A 121 8.66 3.70 8.21
C MET A 121 7.59 2.72 8.69
N LYS A 122 7.86 1.41 8.64
CA LYS A 122 6.94 0.37 9.17
C LYS A 122 6.89 0.37 10.70
N SER A 123 8.00 0.63 11.38
CA SER A 123 8.15 0.46 12.83
C SER A 123 7.71 1.64 13.69
N SER A 124 7.02 2.65 13.15
CA SER A 124 6.92 3.96 13.81
C SER A 124 5.55 4.63 13.71
N ASP A 125 4.95 4.90 14.87
CA ASP A 125 3.79 5.80 15.04
C ASP A 125 4.20 7.30 14.98
N ASN A 126 5.50 7.58 14.80
CA ASN A 126 6.05 8.90 14.60
C ASN A 126 6.52 9.09 13.14
N ASP A 127 5.97 10.10 12.47
CA ASP A 127 6.31 10.54 11.11
C ASP A 127 7.81 10.83 10.89
N ASP A 128 8.58 11.17 11.92
CA ASP A 128 9.97 11.64 11.77
C ASP A 128 11.03 10.54 11.53
N THR A 129 10.63 9.29 11.28
CA THR A 129 11.59 8.20 11.07
C THR A 129 12.36 8.24 9.75
N TRP A 130 11.94 9.09 8.79
CA TRP A 130 12.74 9.43 7.61
C TRP A 130 14.14 9.96 7.98
N VAL A 131 14.28 10.62 9.15
CA VAL A 131 15.56 11.13 9.69
C VAL A 131 16.60 10.02 9.86
N TYR A 132 16.18 8.81 10.24
CA TYR A 132 17.10 7.67 10.33
C TYR A 132 17.64 7.24 8.96
N THR A 133 16.82 7.35 7.92
CA THR A 133 17.25 7.12 6.53
C THR A 133 18.18 8.23 6.06
N ALA A 134 17.87 9.50 6.34
CA ALA A 134 18.76 10.63 6.06
C ALA A 134 20.16 10.43 6.68
N ARG A 135 20.21 10.08 7.98
CA ARG A 135 21.45 9.75 8.70
C ARG A 135 22.18 8.51 8.14
N LYS A 136 21.46 7.52 7.61
CA LYS A 136 22.04 6.33 6.98
C LYS A 136 22.71 6.65 5.64
N ILE A 137 22.19 7.63 4.89
CA ILE A 137 22.76 8.08 3.62
C ILE A 137 23.93 9.05 3.85
N TRP A 138 23.72 10.14 4.60
CA TRP A 138 24.64 11.29 4.69
C TRP A 138 25.22 11.56 6.09
N GLY A 139 24.98 10.70 7.08
CA GLY A 139 25.60 10.83 8.40
C GLY A 139 27.11 10.55 8.40
N ARG A 140 27.75 10.61 9.58
CA ARG A 140 29.21 10.40 9.76
C ARG A 140 29.76 9.04 9.27
N GLN A 141 28.88 8.10 8.92
CA GLN A 141 29.23 6.76 8.40
C GLN A 141 28.67 6.52 6.98
N GLY A 142 28.25 7.56 6.26
CA GLY A 142 27.70 7.46 4.91
C GLY A 142 28.73 6.90 3.91
N SER A 143 28.58 5.63 3.56
CA SER A 143 29.38 4.92 2.55
C SER A 143 28.57 4.58 1.29
N ILE A 144 27.41 5.23 1.13
CA ILE A 144 26.44 4.97 0.06
C ILE A 144 26.86 5.71 -1.20
N SER A 145 26.82 5.06 -2.36
CA SER A 145 27.18 5.71 -3.64
C SER A 145 26.07 6.65 -4.11
N ALA A 146 26.42 7.70 -4.85
CA ALA A 146 25.44 8.60 -5.46
C ALA A 146 24.42 7.85 -6.33
N GLU A 147 24.86 6.82 -7.06
CA GLU A 147 23.98 5.95 -7.86
C GLU A 147 22.93 5.22 -7.00
N GLU A 148 23.31 4.70 -5.82
CA GLU A 148 22.37 4.02 -4.92
C GLU A 148 21.36 5.01 -4.31
N VAL A 149 21.79 6.25 -4.04
CA VAL A 149 20.92 7.36 -3.59
C VAL A 149 19.93 7.75 -4.68
N ASP A 150 20.40 8.02 -5.90
CA ASP A 150 19.56 8.44 -7.03
C ASP A 150 18.53 7.36 -7.38
N ARG A 151 18.95 6.09 -7.36
CA ARG A 151 18.07 4.94 -7.54
C ARG A 151 17.02 4.88 -6.43
N PHE A 152 17.40 5.11 -5.17
CA PHE A 152 16.48 5.13 -4.03
C PHE A 152 15.40 6.21 -4.20
N PHE A 153 15.78 7.46 -4.49
CA PHE A 153 14.81 8.55 -4.64
C PHE A 153 13.90 8.36 -5.85
N THR A 154 14.43 7.89 -6.98
CA THR A 154 13.63 7.56 -8.18
C THR A 154 12.55 6.52 -7.88
N MET A 155 12.91 5.42 -7.20
CA MET A 155 11.91 4.39 -6.86
C MET A 155 10.95 4.86 -5.77
N LEU A 156 11.39 5.67 -4.80
CA LEU A 156 10.52 6.24 -3.78
C LEU A 156 9.45 7.15 -4.41
N ASP A 157 9.83 7.98 -5.39
CA ASP A 157 8.92 8.84 -6.15
C ASP A 157 7.90 7.99 -6.96
N GLU A 158 8.37 7.02 -7.75
CA GLU A 158 7.48 6.12 -8.50
C GLU A 158 6.49 5.37 -7.59
N ILE A 159 6.94 4.81 -6.47
CA ILE A 159 6.09 4.06 -5.54
C ILE A 159 5.05 4.99 -4.87
N ALA A 160 5.43 6.23 -4.53
CA ALA A 160 4.52 7.23 -3.97
C ALA A 160 3.43 7.62 -4.98
N ILE A 161 3.81 8.02 -6.19
CA ILE A 161 2.87 8.40 -7.26
C ILE A 161 1.90 7.24 -7.56
N LEU A 162 2.40 6.00 -7.70
CA LEU A 162 1.57 4.82 -7.91
C LEU A 162 0.63 4.53 -6.73
N THR A 163 1.08 4.79 -5.49
CA THR A 163 0.26 4.60 -4.28
C THR A 163 -0.90 5.60 -4.23
N ASP A 164 -0.64 6.86 -4.52
CA ASP A 164 -1.64 7.91 -4.55
C ASP A 164 -2.68 7.64 -5.67
N ILE A 165 -2.23 7.25 -6.87
CA ILE A 165 -3.11 6.83 -7.98
C ILE A 165 -4.00 5.64 -7.57
N LEU A 166 -3.43 4.59 -6.97
CA LEU A 166 -4.15 3.40 -6.51
C LEU A 166 -5.07 3.67 -5.31
N ASN A 167 -4.83 4.73 -4.55
CA ASN A 167 -5.72 5.24 -3.50
C ASN A 167 -6.83 6.17 -4.06
N GLY A 168 -6.81 6.49 -5.35
CA GLY A 168 -7.80 7.33 -6.03
C GLY A 168 -7.50 8.84 -6.02
N GLN A 169 -6.24 9.23 -5.74
CA GLN A 169 -5.75 10.61 -5.78
C GLN A 169 -5.09 10.96 -7.14
N GLY A 170 -5.25 10.14 -8.18
CA GLY A 170 -4.61 10.32 -9.50
C GLY A 170 -4.85 11.70 -10.16
N ALA A 171 -5.95 12.37 -9.79
CA ALA A 171 -6.26 13.72 -10.25
C ALA A 171 -5.17 14.76 -9.93
N THR A 172 -4.44 14.61 -8.81
CA THR A 172 -3.29 15.46 -8.43
C THR A 172 -2.18 15.45 -9.49
N TYR A 173 -2.09 14.38 -10.28
CA TYR A 173 -1.09 14.15 -11.32
C TYR A 173 -1.63 14.39 -12.74
N GLY A 174 -2.89 14.81 -12.87
CA GLY A 174 -3.60 14.90 -14.14
C GLY A 174 -3.97 13.53 -14.74
N ILE A 175 -4.18 12.51 -13.90
CA ILE A 175 -4.52 11.14 -14.31
C ILE A 175 -5.95 10.82 -13.84
N ASP A 176 -6.93 10.77 -14.76
CA ASP A 176 -8.31 10.33 -14.44
C ASP A 176 -8.35 8.80 -14.36
N PHE A 177 -8.04 8.29 -13.16
CA PHE A 177 -8.12 6.89 -12.81
C PHE A 177 -8.98 6.69 -11.58
N LYS A 178 -9.88 5.72 -11.65
CA LYS A 178 -10.75 5.32 -10.55
C LYS A 178 -10.53 3.83 -10.29
N PRO A 179 -9.57 3.48 -9.41
CA PRO A 179 -9.29 2.08 -9.11
C PRO A 179 -10.57 1.38 -8.68
N GLN A 180 -10.86 0.22 -9.24
CA GLN A 180 -11.91 -0.70 -8.83
C GLN A 180 -11.76 -1.05 -7.34
N LYS A 181 -10.53 -1.17 -6.84
CA LYS A 181 -10.23 -1.30 -5.41
C LYS A 181 -10.69 -0.08 -4.60
N SER A 182 -10.62 1.14 -5.13
CA SER A 182 -11.15 2.34 -4.46
C SER A 182 -12.69 2.34 -4.40
N VAL A 183 -13.36 1.80 -5.43
CA VAL A 183 -14.81 1.58 -5.45
C VAL A 183 -15.18 0.48 -4.46
N ALA A 184 -14.47 -0.65 -4.49
CA ALA A 184 -14.65 -1.78 -3.58
C ALA A 184 -14.46 -1.36 -2.12
N ARG A 185 -13.41 -0.58 -1.81
CA ARG A 185 -13.13 -0.01 -0.48
C ARG A 185 -14.24 0.93 -0.01
N LYS A 186 -14.71 1.84 -0.87
CA LYS A 186 -15.83 2.76 -0.56
C LYS A 186 -17.16 2.06 -0.36
N LEU A 187 -17.39 0.94 -1.04
CA LEU A 187 -18.58 0.10 -0.84
C LEU A 187 -18.44 -0.74 0.44
N MET A 188 -17.31 -1.41 0.62
CA MET A 188 -17.05 -2.28 1.77
C MET A 188 -17.07 -1.51 3.08
N ALA A 189 -16.53 -0.28 3.11
CA ALA A 189 -16.61 0.63 4.27
C ALA A 189 -18.05 0.94 4.76
N ARG A 190 -19.09 0.69 3.94
CA ARG A 190 -20.50 0.80 4.36
C ARG A 190 -21.02 -0.42 5.10
N TYR A 191 -20.34 -1.57 4.91
CA TYR A 191 -20.75 -2.86 5.41
C TYR A 191 -19.83 -3.36 6.54
N SER A 192 -18.54 -3.00 6.54
CA SER A 192 -17.58 -3.35 7.58
C SER A 192 -17.91 -2.74 8.94
N ILE A 193 -17.65 -3.52 10.00
CA ILE A 193 -17.79 -3.06 11.39
C ILE A 193 -16.67 -2.09 11.79
N SER A 194 -15.46 -2.23 11.22
CA SER A 194 -14.35 -1.28 11.35
C SER A 194 -13.85 -0.81 9.99
N LEU A 195 -13.60 0.51 9.87
CA LEU A 195 -13.01 1.13 8.67
C LEU A 195 -11.54 0.72 8.46
N GLU A 196 -10.84 0.38 9.54
CA GLU A 196 -9.44 -0.03 9.52
C GLU A 196 -9.29 -1.46 8.96
N ALA A 197 -10.29 -2.31 9.21
CA ALA A 197 -10.34 -3.69 8.72
C ALA A 197 -10.68 -3.81 7.21
N VAL A 198 -11.19 -2.76 6.55
CA VAL A 198 -11.80 -2.83 5.21
C VAL A 198 -10.88 -3.48 4.16
N ASP A 199 -9.61 -3.08 4.14
CA ASP A 199 -8.66 -3.60 3.15
C ASP A 199 -8.26 -5.06 3.44
N ASP A 200 -8.13 -5.45 4.70
CA ASP A 200 -7.87 -6.84 5.11
C ASP A 200 -9.05 -7.74 4.72
N ILE A 201 -10.29 -7.30 4.95
CA ILE A 201 -11.52 -8.01 4.59
C ILE A 201 -11.62 -8.19 3.06
N LEU A 202 -11.40 -7.12 2.29
CA LEU A 202 -11.43 -7.18 0.82
C LEU A 202 -10.36 -8.13 0.26
N ASN A 203 -9.14 -8.07 0.81
CA ASN A 203 -8.04 -8.95 0.42
C ASN A 203 -8.39 -10.42 0.72
N ALA A 204 -8.92 -10.70 1.92
CA ALA A 204 -9.28 -12.06 2.35
C ALA A 204 -10.39 -12.66 1.49
N ILE A 205 -11.49 -11.93 1.25
CA ILE A 205 -12.59 -12.40 0.40
C ILE A 205 -12.09 -12.70 -1.03
N ASN A 206 -11.34 -11.78 -1.65
CA ASN A 206 -10.77 -12.00 -2.99
C ASN A 206 -9.79 -13.19 -3.04
N LYS A 207 -8.97 -13.39 -1.99
CA LYS A 207 -8.06 -14.53 -1.87
C LYS A 207 -8.81 -15.87 -1.92
N TYR A 208 -9.93 -16.00 -1.21
CA TYR A 208 -10.74 -17.23 -1.22
C TYR A 208 -11.54 -17.42 -2.52
N MET A 209 -11.95 -16.33 -3.18
CA MET A 209 -12.61 -16.37 -4.50
C MET A 209 -11.67 -16.76 -5.64
N LYS A 210 -10.36 -16.51 -5.52
CA LYS A 210 -9.38 -16.72 -6.61
C LYS A 210 -9.41 -18.18 -7.11
N GLY A 211 -9.60 -18.36 -8.41
CA GLY A 211 -9.69 -19.67 -9.05
C GLY A 211 -11.01 -20.42 -8.84
N LYS A 212 -12.04 -19.78 -8.27
CA LYS A 212 -13.40 -20.33 -8.17
C LYS A 212 -14.28 -19.80 -9.32
N ASN A 213 -15.23 -20.61 -9.77
CA ASN A 213 -16.20 -20.25 -10.81
C ASN A 213 -17.67 -20.56 -10.42
N GLN A 214 -17.90 -21.36 -9.38
CA GLN A 214 -19.25 -21.71 -8.92
C GLN A 214 -19.83 -20.61 -8.01
N PRO A 215 -21.10 -20.19 -8.20
CA PRO A 215 -21.76 -19.22 -7.33
C PRO A 215 -21.68 -19.58 -5.84
N LYS A 216 -21.86 -20.86 -5.48
CA LYS A 216 -21.68 -21.36 -4.10
C LYS A 216 -20.32 -20.95 -3.52
N SER A 217 -19.24 -21.19 -4.26
CA SER A 217 -17.86 -20.95 -3.83
C SER A 217 -17.43 -19.48 -3.92
N LEU A 218 -18.03 -18.70 -4.82
CA LEU A 218 -17.77 -17.26 -4.94
C LEU A 218 -18.47 -16.45 -3.83
N VAL A 219 -19.65 -16.88 -3.37
CA VAL A 219 -20.41 -16.20 -2.30
C VAL A 219 -19.94 -16.63 -0.90
N MET A 220 -19.44 -17.86 -0.75
CA MET A 220 -18.99 -18.46 0.52
C MET A 220 -18.13 -17.54 1.40
N PRO A 221 -17.09 -16.83 0.89
CA PRO A 221 -16.21 -16.06 1.76
C PRO A 221 -16.89 -14.79 2.29
N ALA A 222 -17.83 -14.21 1.54
CA ALA A 222 -18.63 -13.09 2.03
C ALA A 222 -19.70 -13.54 3.04
N ARG A 223 -20.23 -14.77 2.92
CA ARG A 223 -21.08 -15.37 3.95
C ARG A 223 -20.27 -15.62 5.24
N ALA A 224 -19.05 -16.14 5.11
CA ALA A 224 -18.15 -16.37 6.25
C ALA A 224 -17.76 -15.05 6.94
N ALA A 225 -17.51 -13.98 6.18
CA ALA A 225 -17.24 -12.65 6.73
C ALA A 225 -18.43 -12.03 7.48
N VAL A 226 -19.67 -12.37 7.10
CA VAL A 226 -20.89 -11.98 7.84
C VAL A 226 -21.03 -12.79 9.12
N GLU A 227 -20.85 -14.10 9.07
CA GLU A 227 -20.97 -14.96 10.27
C GLU A 227 -19.84 -14.75 11.28
N GLY A 228 -18.62 -14.45 10.81
CA GLY A 228 -17.48 -14.08 11.65
C GLY A 228 -17.45 -12.61 12.07
N GLY A 229 -18.57 -11.88 11.94
CA GLY A 229 -18.73 -10.52 12.48
C GLY A 229 -17.93 -9.40 11.80
N ALA A 230 -17.15 -9.68 10.76
CA ALA A 230 -16.32 -8.67 10.09
C ALA A 230 -17.14 -7.65 9.26
N ILE A 231 -18.27 -8.09 8.68
CA ILE A 231 -19.15 -7.25 7.86
C ILE A 231 -20.64 -7.53 8.12
N THR A 232 -21.48 -6.55 7.85
CA THR A 232 -22.91 -6.75 7.60
C THR A 232 -23.14 -7.27 6.17
N ARG A 233 -24.29 -7.91 5.91
CA ARG A 233 -24.62 -8.49 4.59
C ARG A 233 -24.69 -7.41 3.50
N PRO A 234 -23.85 -7.47 2.45
CA PRO A 234 -23.93 -6.52 1.35
C PRO A 234 -25.21 -6.63 0.52
N ALA A 235 -25.60 -5.54 -0.14
CA ALA A 235 -26.57 -5.61 -1.23
C ALA A 235 -25.93 -6.27 -2.46
N HIS A 236 -26.68 -7.13 -3.18
CA HIS A 236 -26.18 -7.81 -4.39
C HIS A 236 -25.53 -6.86 -5.43
N PRO A 237 -26.10 -5.68 -5.77
CA PRO A 237 -25.48 -4.75 -6.72
C PRO A 237 -24.17 -4.12 -6.24
N ASP A 238 -23.92 -4.09 -4.93
CA ASP A 238 -22.66 -3.61 -4.36
C ASP A 238 -21.65 -4.77 -4.24
N PHE A 239 -22.10 -5.98 -3.89
CA PHE A 239 -21.28 -7.19 -3.86
C PHE A 239 -20.59 -7.44 -5.21
N ILE A 240 -21.33 -7.41 -6.33
CA ILE A 240 -20.75 -7.61 -7.67
C ILE A 240 -19.79 -6.49 -8.11
N LYS A 241 -19.89 -5.29 -7.51
CA LYS A 241 -18.95 -4.17 -7.75
C LYS A 241 -17.70 -4.26 -6.86
N MET A 242 -17.85 -4.78 -5.64
CA MET A 242 -16.72 -5.06 -4.74
C MET A 242 -15.89 -6.26 -5.21
N PHE A 243 -16.55 -7.24 -5.84
CA PHE A 243 -15.96 -8.54 -6.19
C PHE A 243 -16.22 -8.89 -7.67
N PRO A 244 -15.35 -8.43 -8.59
CA PRO A 244 -15.51 -8.65 -10.03
C PRO A 244 -15.48 -10.13 -10.44
N LEU A 245 -14.80 -10.97 -9.66
CA LEU A 245 -14.81 -12.44 -9.80
C LEU A 245 -16.22 -13.03 -9.65
N ALA A 246 -17.14 -12.32 -9.00
CA ALA A 246 -18.53 -12.72 -8.79
C ALA A 246 -19.52 -11.93 -9.67
N LYS A 247 -19.07 -11.20 -10.71
CA LYS A 247 -19.92 -10.38 -11.58
C LYS A 247 -21.10 -11.14 -12.20
N ASP A 248 -20.89 -12.42 -12.52
CA ASP A 248 -21.87 -13.29 -13.19
C ASP A 248 -22.77 -14.07 -12.18
N VAL A 249 -22.62 -13.82 -10.88
CA VAL A 249 -23.47 -14.43 -9.85
C VAL A 249 -24.86 -13.81 -9.86
N ALA A 250 -25.85 -14.60 -10.25
CA ALA A 250 -27.26 -14.21 -10.27
C ALA A 250 -27.77 -13.80 -8.87
N LYS A 251 -28.68 -12.82 -8.83
CA LYS A 251 -29.27 -12.28 -7.60
C LYS A 251 -29.99 -13.34 -6.75
N SER A 252 -30.63 -14.32 -7.39
CA SER A 252 -31.25 -15.48 -6.71
C SER A 252 -30.19 -16.30 -5.97
N SER A 253 -29.20 -16.82 -6.68
CA SER A 253 -28.10 -17.60 -6.09
C SER A 253 -27.36 -16.84 -4.99
N TYR A 254 -27.08 -15.54 -5.18
CA TYR A 254 -26.52 -14.70 -4.12
C TYR A 254 -27.41 -14.68 -2.88
N ASN A 255 -28.72 -14.49 -3.05
CA ASN A 255 -29.65 -14.43 -1.94
C ASN A 255 -29.78 -15.77 -1.20
N ASP A 256 -29.79 -16.88 -1.93
CA ASP A 256 -29.91 -18.23 -1.38
C ASP A 256 -28.67 -18.61 -0.56
N TYR A 257 -27.46 -18.28 -1.05
CA TYR A 257 -26.20 -18.56 -0.37
C TYR A 257 -25.89 -17.58 0.77
N MET A 258 -26.45 -16.36 0.75
CA MET A 258 -26.33 -15.39 1.85
C MET A 258 -27.46 -15.50 2.90
N ASN A 259 -28.43 -16.41 2.74
CA ASN A 259 -29.57 -16.57 3.65
C ASN A 259 -29.15 -17.30 4.94
N PRO A 260 -29.32 -16.70 6.15
CA PRO A 260 -28.99 -17.37 7.41
C PRO A 260 -29.91 -18.54 7.78
N MET A 261 -31.08 -18.66 7.15
CA MET A 261 -31.98 -19.80 7.36
C MET A 261 -31.60 -21.01 6.49
N ASN A 262 -30.69 -20.84 5.54
CA ASN A 262 -30.15 -21.92 4.72
C ASN A 262 -28.79 -22.35 5.31
N THR A 263 -28.50 -23.65 5.31
CA THR A 263 -27.18 -24.20 5.65
C THR A 263 -26.49 -24.76 4.40
N PRO A 264 -26.15 -23.93 3.38
CA PRO A 264 -25.49 -24.42 2.16
C PRO A 264 -24.01 -24.72 2.38
N TYR A 265 -23.46 -24.39 3.56
CA TYR A 265 -22.06 -24.55 3.94
C TYR A 265 -21.98 -25.32 5.26
N ASP A 266 -21.41 -26.51 5.19
CA ASP A 266 -21.25 -27.49 6.27
C ASP A 266 -19.82 -28.06 6.32
N ASP A 267 -18.93 -27.53 5.49
CA ASP A 267 -17.55 -27.98 5.33
C ASP A 267 -16.55 -27.24 6.24
N ALA A 268 -15.43 -27.90 6.54
CA ALA A 268 -14.37 -27.34 7.37
C ALA A 268 -13.67 -26.12 6.74
N VAL A 269 -13.85 -25.89 5.43
CA VAL A 269 -13.26 -24.73 4.74
C VAL A 269 -14.05 -23.47 5.11
N PHE A 270 -15.38 -23.54 5.14
CA PHE A 270 -16.24 -22.45 5.59
C PHE A 270 -15.98 -22.05 7.05
N GLU A 271 -15.90 -23.03 7.96
CA GLU A 271 -15.61 -22.78 9.37
C GLU A 271 -14.19 -22.21 9.60
N GLN A 272 -13.22 -22.57 8.76
CA GLN A 272 -11.90 -21.94 8.78
C GLN A 272 -11.96 -20.49 8.28
N MET A 273 -12.71 -20.20 7.20
CA MET A 273 -12.91 -18.82 6.74
C MET A 273 -13.54 -17.94 7.82
N LYS A 274 -14.57 -18.44 8.53
CA LYS A 274 -15.22 -17.71 9.64
C LYS A 274 -14.22 -17.30 10.71
N LYS A 275 -13.42 -18.25 11.22
CA LYS A 275 -12.35 -17.99 12.20
C LYS A 275 -11.29 -17.01 11.72
N ASP A 276 -11.02 -16.98 10.42
CA ASP A 276 -10.08 -16.01 9.85
C ASP A 276 -10.70 -14.60 9.74
N PHE A 277 -12.01 -14.48 9.53
CA PHE A 277 -12.73 -13.20 9.62
C PHE A 277 -12.99 -12.73 11.06
N GLU A 278 -13.25 -13.63 12.01
CA GLU A 278 -13.33 -13.33 13.46
C GLU A 278 -12.03 -12.66 13.93
N LYS A 279 -10.87 -13.25 13.64
CA LYS A 279 -9.55 -12.63 13.89
C LYS A 279 -9.33 -11.31 13.15
N ILE A 280 -10.00 -11.07 12.03
CA ILE A 280 -9.95 -9.77 11.37
C ILE A 280 -10.79 -8.76 12.16
N ALA A 281 -11.99 -9.11 12.61
CA ALA A 281 -12.84 -8.26 13.44
C ALA A 281 -12.19 -7.95 14.80
N ASP A 282 -11.79 -8.98 15.55
CA ASP A 282 -11.24 -8.88 16.92
C ASP A 282 -10.01 -7.97 17.02
N ARG A 283 -9.19 -7.88 15.96
CA ARG A 283 -8.02 -6.98 15.92
C ARG A 283 -8.38 -5.49 15.95
N PHE A 284 -9.62 -5.13 15.64
CA PHE A 284 -10.12 -3.76 15.58
C PHE A 284 -11.39 -3.56 16.43
N SER A 285 -11.72 -4.52 17.30
CA SER A 285 -12.76 -4.40 18.32
C SER A 285 -12.15 -3.77 19.58
N VAL A 286 -12.60 -2.57 19.93
CA VAL A 286 -12.25 -1.84 21.17
C VAL A 286 -13.48 -1.76 22.07
#